data_AF-A0A151GDS3-F1
#
_entry.id   AF-A0A151GDS3-F1
#
_cell.length_a   1.000
_cell.length_b   1.000
_cell.length_c   1.000
_cell.angle_alpha   90.00
_cell.angle_beta   90.00
_cell.angle_gamma   90.00
#
_symmetry.space_group_name_H-M   'P 1'
#
loop_
_entity.id
_entity.type
_entity.pdbx_description
1 polymer ?
#
loop_
_entity_poly.entity_id
_entity_poly.type
_entity_poly.pdbx_seq_one_letter_code
_entity_poly.pdbx_strand_id
1 'polypeptide(L)'
;MEASRKFGHPTPSNPAQGELIGTRPRKYINHPVDLPALSSLRDIVSRPPPFPSMPLLALAPRASSYLASASRTAPSRIASLTRHLSASSSSAMAPITKETDYLVLGGGSGGLGSARMASAKFGAKAMIVEANRLGGTCVNVGCVPKKITYHAAAIAETLHEATAYGFSVEESAPFDWTTFKTKRDAYIERLNGIYARNLDNDKVEYLHGWGRLLSKNQAEVTLDDGSKVLVNAKKILIAVGGRPNPPPKIPGAELGINSDGFFEIEKQPKKVAIIGAGYIAVEFAGMFNTLGTETHLFIRHDTFLRNFDPMIQETVTKEYERLGVKLHKRSNATRVERDADGKLTVTYKDDAGRESSVSEVDTLIWAIGRRPETRGIGLEEAGVKLSDKGYVVVDEFQNSSVDNIYALGDVTGQVELTPVAIAAGRKLANRLFGPSQFSTAKLDYNCIPSVVFAHPEVGSIGLSEPQAVEKYGKDKVKVYKTSFTALYYSMMNPEQKGPTNYKLIVTGPEEKVVGLHIMGAGSGEMLQGFGVAIKMGATKADFDSCVAIHPTSAEELVTLK
;
A
#
# COMPACT_ATOMS: atom_id res chain seq x y z
N MET A 1 8.63 -63.24 43.10
CA MET A 1 9.91 -62.52 43.07
C MET A 1 9.56 -61.03 43.16
N GLU A 2 9.29 -60.46 44.36
CA GLU A 2 10.20 -60.20 45.50
C GLU A 2 10.96 -58.86 45.35
N ALA A 3 11.11 -58.00 46.38
CA ALA A 3 10.46 -57.99 47.70
C ALA A 3 10.40 -56.59 48.36
N SER A 4 9.22 -56.25 48.88
CA SER A 4 8.91 -55.81 50.27
C SER A 4 9.75 -54.77 51.05
N ARG A 5 9.09 -53.66 51.45
CA ARG A 5 8.89 -53.10 52.83
C ARG A 5 8.05 -51.79 52.70
N LYS A 6 6.96 -51.45 53.43
CA LYS A 6 6.46 -51.61 54.83
C LYS A 6 7.31 -50.85 55.87
N PHE A 7 6.81 -50.02 56.80
CA PHE A 7 5.46 -49.57 57.26
C PHE A 7 5.56 -48.09 57.76
N GLY A 8 4.53 -47.33 58.18
CA GLY A 8 3.08 -47.57 58.40
C GLY A 8 2.33 -46.33 58.93
N HIS A 9 1.04 -46.47 59.29
CA HIS A 9 0.15 -45.40 59.81
C HIS A 9 0.18 -45.25 61.36
N PRO A 10 -0.55 -44.27 61.93
CA PRO A 10 -1.90 -44.59 62.43
C PRO A 10 -3.03 -43.59 62.05
N THR A 11 -4.26 -44.06 62.22
CA THR A 11 -5.56 -43.33 62.18
C THR A 11 -6.23 -43.50 63.57
N PRO A 12 -7.56 -43.36 63.83
CA PRO A 12 -8.68 -42.67 63.14
C PRO A 12 -9.55 -41.79 64.09
N SER A 13 -10.56 -41.08 63.57
CA SER A 13 -11.87 -40.92 64.25
C SER A 13 -12.96 -40.28 63.36
N ASN A 14 -14.14 -40.89 63.31
CA ASN A 14 -15.42 -40.37 62.78
C ASN A 14 -16.52 -40.86 63.76
N PRO A 15 -17.61 -40.12 64.03
CA PRO A 15 -18.89 -40.53 63.41
C PRO A 15 -19.99 -39.45 63.25
N ALA A 16 -21.03 -39.81 62.46
CA ALA A 16 -22.46 -39.43 62.63
C ALA A 16 -22.88 -37.95 62.43
N GLN A 17 -24.12 -37.61 62.07
CA GLN A 17 -25.28 -38.34 61.50
C GLN A 17 -26.23 -37.29 60.86
N GLY A 18 -27.12 -37.69 59.94
CA GLY A 18 -28.20 -36.82 59.43
C GLY A 18 -28.83 -37.34 58.13
N GLU A 19 -30.15 -37.57 58.15
CA GLU A 19 -30.89 -38.19 57.04
C GLU A 19 -31.62 -37.20 56.13
N LEU A 20 -31.90 -37.67 54.90
CA LEU A 20 -33.10 -37.41 54.07
C LEU A 20 -33.74 -36.01 54.06
N ILE A 21 -33.77 -35.40 52.87
CA ILE A 21 -35.03 -35.11 52.13
C ILE A 21 -34.68 -34.80 50.67
N GLY A 22 -35.54 -35.23 49.73
CA GLY A 22 -35.29 -35.11 48.29
C GLY A 22 -36.09 -34.03 47.57
N THR A 23 -35.65 -33.73 46.33
CA THR A 23 -36.37 -33.01 45.26
C THR A 23 -36.64 -31.50 45.43
N ARG A 24 -35.94 -30.69 44.62
CA ARG A 24 -36.51 -29.85 43.54
C ARG A 24 -35.40 -29.08 42.81
N PRO A 25 -35.36 -29.05 41.47
CA PRO A 25 -34.43 -28.19 40.73
C PRO A 25 -34.87 -26.71 40.83
N ARG A 26 -33.94 -25.79 41.08
CA ARG A 26 -34.20 -24.35 40.92
C ARG A 26 -34.23 -24.02 39.42
N LYS A 27 -35.31 -23.37 38.99
CA LYS A 27 -35.42 -22.82 37.63
C LYS A 27 -34.40 -21.71 37.42
N TYR A 28 -33.74 -21.70 36.26
CA TYR A 28 -33.14 -20.46 35.74
C TYR A 28 -34.26 -19.47 35.41
N ILE A 29 -34.10 -18.21 35.82
CA ILE A 29 -35.03 -17.13 35.50
C ILE A 29 -34.51 -16.45 34.24
N ASN A 30 -35.09 -16.80 33.09
CA ASN A 30 -34.92 -16.00 31.88
C ASN A 30 -35.81 -14.76 31.99
N HIS A 31 -35.21 -13.58 31.99
CA HIS A 31 -35.93 -12.34 31.71
C HIS A 31 -36.15 -12.24 30.19
N PRO A 32 -37.39 -12.17 29.68
CA PRO A 32 -37.63 -11.74 28.32
C PRO A 32 -37.31 -10.24 28.19
N VAL A 33 -36.73 -9.85 27.06
CA VAL A 33 -36.66 -8.44 26.63
C VAL A 33 -37.58 -8.34 25.42
N ASP A 34 -38.67 -7.58 25.56
CA ASP A 34 -39.63 -7.40 24.48
C ASP A 34 -39.01 -6.60 23.32
N LEU A 35 -39.06 -7.18 22.12
CA LEU A 35 -38.78 -6.50 20.86
C LEU A 35 -40.08 -6.46 20.04
N PRO A 36 -40.55 -5.27 19.59
CA PRO A 36 -41.81 -5.16 18.86
C PRO A 36 -41.72 -5.85 17.49
N ALA A 37 -42.80 -6.56 17.11
CA ALA A 37 -42.82 -7.38 15.93
C ALA A 37 -42.85 -6.57 14.61
N LEU A 38 -41.96 -6.91 13.68
CA LEU A 38 -42.05 -6.50 12.28
C LEU A 38 -42.70 -7.62 11.45
N SER A 39 -44.02 -7.57 11.33
CA SER A 39 -44.82 -8.54 10.56
C SER A 39 -45.26 -7.97 9.20
N SER A 40 -44.30 -7.76 8.31
CA SER A 40 -44.51 -7.52 6.87
C SER A 40 -43.25 -7.94 6.09
N LEU A 41 -43.29 -7.90 4.75
CA LEU A 41 -42.20 -8.38 3.86
C LEU A 41 -41.99 -9.91 3.85
N ARG A 42 -43.09 -10.66 3.79
CA ARG A 42 -43.20 -11.63 2.67
C ARG A 42 -43.80 -10.89 1.47
N ASP A 43 -43.61 -11.46 0.28
CA ASP A 43 -43.91 -10.87 -1.03
C ASP A 43 -43.03 -9.67 -1.44
N ILE A 44 -41.84 -9.96 -1.96
CA ILE A 44 -41.27 -9.40 -3.22
C ILE A 44 -40.29 -10.46 -3.75
N VAL A 45 -40.79 -11.31 -4.67
CA VAL A 45 -39.98 -12.15 -5.55
C VAL A 45 -40.61 -12.06 -6.94
N SER A 46 -40.26 -11.00 -7.66
CA SER A 46 -40.81 -10.68 -8.98
C SER A 46 -39.69 -10.13 -9.89
N ARG A 47 -39.90 -10.29 -11.21
CA ARG A 47 -38.86 -10.19 -12.24
C ARG A 47 -38.34 -8.76 -12.44
N PRO A 48 -37.09 -8.58 -12.92
CA PRO A 48 -36.59 -7.27 -13.35
C PRO A 48 -37.40 -6.71 -14.54
N PRO A 49 -37.55 -5.39 -14.66
CA PRO A 49 -38.24 -4.74 -15.77
C PRO A 49 -37.40 -4.73 -17.07
N PRO A 50 -38.03 -4.61 -18.24
CA PRO A 50 -37.32 -4.52 -19.53
C PRO A 50 -36.67 -3.15 -19.75
N PHE A 51 -35.59 -3.12 -20.53
CA PHE A 51 -34.95 -1.89 -20.98
C PHE A 51 -35.80 -1.14 -22.02
N PRO A 52 -35.86 0.21 -22.00
CA PRO A 52 -36.45 0.99 -23.07
C PRO A 52 -35.52 1.06 -24.28
N SER A 53 -36.02 0.68 -25.45
CA SER A 53 -35.30 0.82 -26.72
C SER A 53 -35.41 2.24 -27.28
N MET A 54 -34.29 2.86 -27.66
CA MET A 54 -34.27 4.04 -28.55
C MET A 54 -33.69 3.69 -29.94
N PRO A 55 -34.13 4.38 -31.00
CA PRO A 55 -33.86 3.95 -32.37
C PRO A 55 -32.46 4.34 -32.88
N LEU A 56 -31.94 3.53 -33.79
CA LEU A 56 -30.75 3.81 -34.58
C LEU A 56 -30.99 5.02 -35.51
N LEU A 57 -30.06 5.95 -35.57
CA LEU A 57 -29.95 6.90 -36.68
C LEU A 57 -28.60 6.71 -37.37
N ALA A 58 -28.63 6.18 -38.60
CA ALA A 58 -27.43 5.91 -39.38
C ALA A 58 -27.01 7.13 -40.22
N LEU A 59 -25.71 7.41 -40.26
CA LEU A 59 -25.10 8.38 -41.18
C LEU A 59 -23.82 7.79 -41.77
N ALA A 60 -23.88 7.49 -43.06
CA ALA A 60 -22.77 7.01 -43.89
C ALA A 60 -22.14 8.19 -44.67
N PRO A 61 -20.90 8.07 -45.17
CA PRO A 61 -20.04 9.23 -45.39
C PRO A 61 -20.17 9.87 -46.78
N ARG A 62 -19.58 11.07 -46.90
CA ARG A 62 -19.08 11.61 -48.18
C ARG A 62 -17.67 12.15 -48.01
N ALA A 63 -16.80 11.80 -48.94
CA ALA A 63 -15.48 12.39 -49.12
C ALA A 63 -15.35 12.87 -50.58
N SER A 64 -14.80 14.07 -50.79
CA SER A 64 -14.18 14.61 -52.01
C SER A 64 -14.04 16.14 -51.92
N SER A 65 -13.15 16.86 -52.61
CA SER A 65 -11.77 16.62 -53.10
C SER A 65 -11.36 17.78 -54.03
N TYR A 66 -10.11 18.30 -53.96
CA TYR A 66 -9.53 19.31 -54.89
C TYR A 66 -10.23 20.71 -54.87
N LEU A 67 -9.72 21.86 -55.33
CA LEU A 67 -8.41 22.48 -55.73
C LEU A 67 -8.66 24.04 -55.67
N ALA A 68 -7.74 25.02 -55.73
CA ALA A 68 -6.29 25.13 -55.94
C ALA A 68 -5.65 25.99 -54.79
N SER A 69 -4.49 26.68 -54.76
CA SER A 69 -3.56 27.37 -55.71
C SER A 69 -4.09 28.68 -56.36
N ALA A 70 -3.37 29.82 -56.41
CA ALA A 70 -2.05 30.19 -55.85
C ALA A 70 -1.77 31.73 -55.78
N SER A 71 -0.75 32.09 -54.99
CA SER A 71 0.28 33.14 -55.22
C SER A 71 -0.04 34.65 -55.42
N ARG A 72 0.64 35.47 -54.58
CA ARG A 72 1.36 36.75 -54.88
C ARG A 72 0.49 37.96 -55.32
N THR A 73 0.75 39.19 -54.88
CA THR A 73 2.00 39.98 -55.05
C THR A 73 2.51 40.66 -53.76
N ALA A 74 3.57 41.47 -53.87
CA ALA A 74 4.30 42.09 -52.75
C ALA A 74 4.49 43.63 -52.96
N PRO A 75 5.58 44.33 -52.56
CA PRO A 75 5.49 45.22 -51.41
C PRO A 75 5.99 46.67 -51.63
N SER A 76 5.64 47.59 -50.72
CA SER A 76 6.47 48.77 -50.42
C SER A 76 6.18 49.34 -49.03
N ARG A 77 7.15 50.07 -48.46
CA ARG A 77 7.06 50.77 -47.16
C ARG A 77 6.94 52.27 -47.40
N ILE A 78 6.12 52.98 -46.61
CA ILE A 78 6.48 54.27 -46.00
C ILE A 78 5.95 54.23 -44.55
N ALA A 79 6.65 54.86 -43.61
CA ALA A 79 6.29 54.91 -42.19
C ALA A 79 6.15 56.36 -41.71
N SER A 80 5.34 56.61 -40.68
CA SER A 80 5.61 57.64 -39.65
C SER A 80 4.63 57.58 -38.46
N LEU A 81 5.05 58.23 -37.37
CA LEU A 81 4.22 58.80 -36.29
C LEU A 81 3.42 57.85 -35.36
N THR A 82 4.18 57.24 -34.47
CA THR A 82 3.76 56.76 -33.14
C THR A 82 3.08 57.86 -32.29
N ARG A 83 1.92 57.57 -31.67
CA ARG A 83 1.72 57.66 -30.19
C ARG A 83 0.31 57.30 -29.71
N HIS A 84 0.28 56.65 -28.54
CA HIS A 84 -0.77 56.70 -27.51
C HIS A 84 -2.22 56.39 -27.91
N LEU A 85 -2.51 55.10 -28.10
CA LEU A 85 -3.60 54.49 -27.33
C LEU A 85 -2.97 53.49 -26.37
N SER A 86 -3.24 53.64 -25.07
CA SER A 86 -2.73 52.74 -24.05
C SER A 86 -3.43 51.39 -24.17
N ALA A 87 -2.67 50.34 -24.50
CA ALA A 87 -3.09 49.00 -24.17
C ALA A 87 -3.24 48.94 -22.65
N SER A 88 -4.46 48.70 -22.16
CA SER A 88 -4.68 48.39 -20.74
C SER A 88 -3.83 47.16 -20.41
N SER A 89 -2.99 47.29 -19.39
CA SER A 89 -2.34 46.13 -18.78
C SER A 89 -3.42 45.13 -18.39
N SER A 90 -3.19 43.84 -18.66
CA SER A 90 -4.01 42.78 -18.08
C SER A 90 -4.06 42.99 -16.57
N SER A 91 -5.26 43.25 -16.05
CA SER A 91 -5.46 43.43 -14.60
C SER A 91 -5.14 42.11 -13.92
N ALA A 92 -3.92 41.98 -13.43
CA ALA A 92 -3.53 40.92 -12.51
C ALA A 92 -4.29 41.16 -11.21
N MET A 93 -5.49 40.60 -11.13
CA MET A 93 -6.34 40.61 -9.94
C MET A 93 -5.50 40.20 -8.74
N ALA A 94 -5.51 41.02 -7.69
CA ALA A 94 -4.71 40.76 -6.50
C ALA A 94 -5.02 39.35 -5.95
N PRO A 95 -4.02 38.54 -5.58
CA PRO A 95 -4.24 37.16 -5.15
C PRO A 95 -5.26 37.06 -4.03
N ILE A 96 -6.24 36.15 -4.19
CA ILE A 96 -7.28 35.94 -3.19
C ILE A 96 -6.60 35.48 -1.90
N THR A 97 -6.68 36.27 -0.84
CA THR A 97 -6.05 35.94 0.44
C THR A 97 -7.05 35.22 1.34
N LYS A 98 -6.67 34.04 1.83
CA LYS A 98 -7.43 33.22 2.78
C LYS A 98 -6.63 33.00 4.05
N GLU A 99 -7.32 32.71 5.15
CA GLU A 99 -6.70 32.43 6.45
C GLU A 99 -7.20 31.11 7.03
N THR A 100 -6.30 30.34 7.67
CA THR A 100 -6.61 29.04 8.28
C THR A 100 -5.81 28.82 9.58
N ASP A 101 -6.33 28.02 10.52
CA ASP A 101 -5.53 27.59 11.67
C ASP A 101 -4.51 26.53 11.23
N TYR A 102 -4.92 25.66 10.32
CA TYR A 102 -4.11 24.56 9.80
C TYR A 102 -4.19 24.49 8.27
N LEU A 103 -3.04 24.56 7.61
CA LEU A 103 -2.89 24.27 6.18
C LEU A 103 -2.20 22.92 6.01
N VAL A 104 -2.70 22.07 5.12
CA VAL A 104 -2.12 20.77 4.82
C VAL A 104 -1.87 20.66 3.32
N LEU A 105 -0.59 20.55 2.94
CA LEU A 105 -0.17 20.35 1.56
C LEU A 105 -0.08 18.85 1.28
N GLY A 106 -0.93 18.35 0.39
CA GLY A 106 -1.08 16.93 0.06
C GLY A 106 -2.38 16.34 0.63
N GLY A 107 -3.32 16.01 -0.25
CA GLY A 107 -4.56 15.27 0.03
C GLY A 107 -4.34 13.75 0.09
N GLY A 108 -3.11 13.32 0.38
CA GLY A 108 -2.75 11.93 0.63
C GLY A 108 -3.19 11.42 2.00
N SER A 109 -2.95 10.14 2.27
CA SER A 109 -3.47 9.43 3.46
C SER A 109 -3.12 10.10 4.80
N GLY A 110 -1.89 10.61 4.94
CA GLY A 110 -1.44 11.32 6.14
C GLY A 110 -2.06 12.72 6.30
N GLY A 111 -2.15 13.47 5.19
CA GLY A 111 -2.74 14.81 5.19
C GLY A 111 -4.24 14.78 5.50
N LEU A 112 -4.99 13.92 4.79
CA LEU A 112 -6.39 13.62 5.09
C LEU A 112 -6.60 13.14 6.53
N GLY A 113 -5.71 12.28 7.03
CA GLY A 113 -5.75 11.78 8.41
C GLY A 113 -5.53 12.87 9.46
N SER A 114 -4.77 13.92 9.13
CA SER A 114 -4.47 15.04 10.03
C SER A 114 -5.52 16.15 9.98
N ALA A 115 -5.85 16.67 8.79
CA ALA A 115 -6.77 17.79 8.63
C ALA A 115 -8.18 17.46 9.15
N ARG A 116 -8.70 16.27 8.81
CA ARG A 116 -10.01 15.79 9.27
C ARG A 116 -10.06 15.62 10.78
N MET A 117 -8.97 15.14 11.41
CA MET A 117 -8.88 15.06 12.87
C MET A 117 -8.86 16.46 13.50
N ALA A 118 -8.06 17.38 12.97
CA ALA A 118 -7.98 18.75 13.48
C ALA A 118 -9.34 19.48 13.45
N SER A 119 -10.08 19.38 12.34
CA SER A 119 -11.38 20.05 12.20
C SER A 119 -12.50 19.30 12.91
N ALA A 120 -12.78 18.04 12.57
CA ALA A 120 -13.95 17.32 13.10
C ALA A 120 -13.85 16.97 14.59
N LYS A 121 -12.64 16.82 15.15
CA LYS A 121 -12.46 16.48 16.57
C LYS A 121 -12.19 17.68 17.48
N PHE A 122 -11.56 18.74 16.96
CA PHE A 122 -11.09 19.88 17.77
C PHE A 122 -11.55 21.25 17.27
N GLY A 123 -12.31 21.31 16.17
CA GLY A 123 -12.90 22.56 15.66
C GLY A 123 -11.92 23.53 15.00
N ALA A 124 -10.67 23.12 14.77
CA ALA A 124 -9.68 23.97 14.10
C ALA A 124 -10.11 24.25 12.65
N LYS A 125 -10.00 25.50 12.19
CA LYS A 125 -10.17 25.80 10.77
C LYS A 125 -9.03 25.15 10.01
N ALA A 126 -9.35 24.13 9.20
CA ALA A 126 -8.39 23.34 8.46
C ALA A 126 -8.62 23.45 6.95
N MET A 127 -7.54 23.46 6.18
CA MET A 127 -7.54 23.50 4.73
C MET A 127 -6.61 22.44 4.16
N ILE A 128 -7.05 21.69 3.14
CA ILE A 128 -6.23 20.78 2.33
C ILE A 128 -6.02 21.37 0.94
N VAL A 129 -4.79 21.23 0.46
CA VAL A 129 -4.40 21.48 -0.93
C VAL A 129 -3.95 20.16 -1.56
N GLU A 130 -4.51 19.78 -2.69
CA GLU A 130 -4.08 18.63 -3.49
C GLU A 130 -4.09 18.99 -4.98
N ALA A 131 -3.07 18.59 -5.73
CA ALA A 131 -2.92 18.94 -7.14
C ALA A 131 -3.36 17.81 -8.10
N ASN A 132 -3.95 16.74 -7.54
CA ASN A 132 -4.33 15.51 -8.23
C ASN A 132 -5.57 14.90 -7.55
N ARG A 133 -5.73 13.58 -7.64
CA ARG A 133 -6.84 12.85 -7.01
C ARG A 133 -6.68 12.71 -5.49
N LEU A 134 -7.69 13.16 -4.73
CA LEU A 134 -7.79 12.95 -3.28
C LEU A 134 -7.59 11.48 -2.88
N GLY A 135 -6.91 11.26 -1.76
CA GLY A 135 -6.44 9.95 -1.31
C GLY A 135 -4.98 9.68 -1.64
N GLY A 136 -4.39 10.44 -2.58
CA GLY A 136 -2.98 10.37 -2.96
C GLY A 136 -2.55 8.99 -3.50
N THR A 137 -1.26 8.66 -3.37
CA THR A 137 -0.65 7.45 -3.95
C THR A 137 -1.41 6.17 -3.58
N CYS A 138 -1.71 5.93 -2.30
CA CYS A 138 -2.28 4.67 -1.84
C CYS A 138 -3.67 4.35 -2.44
N VAL A 139 -4.50 5.37 -2.64
CA VAL A 139 -5.85 5.22 -3.20
C VAL A 139 -5.79 5.12 -4.72
N ASN A 140 -4.92 5.88 -5.38
CA ASN A 140 -4.99 6.09 -6.82
C ASN A 140 -4.01 5.24 -7.64
N VAL A 141 -2.80 5.01 -7.13
CA VAL A 141 -1.68 4.33 -7.81
C VAL A 141 -0.85 3.53 -6.80
N GLY A 142 -1.54 2.78 -5.94
CA GLY A 142 -0.92 2.15 -4.77
C GLY A 142 -1.77 1.07 -4.14
N CYS A 143 -1.87 1.06 -2.80
CA CYS A 143 -2.45 -0.03 -2.02
C CYS A 143 -3.78 -0.56 -2.55
N VAL A 144 -4.73 0.33 -2.87
CA VAL A 144 -6.10 -0.04 -3.27
C VAL A 144 -6.13 -0.71 -4.66
N PRO A 145 -5.70 -0.05 -5.76
CA PRO A 145 -5.72 -0.70 -7.07
C PRO A 145 -4.76 -1.91 -7.13
N LYS A 146 -3.62 -1.89 -6.41
CA LYS A 146 -2.74 -3.06 -6.27
C LYS A 146 -3.48 -4.24 -5.65
N LYS A 147 -4.17 -4.05 -4.51
CA LYS A 147 -4.88 -5.15 -3.83
C LYS A 147 -6.07 -5.65 -4.67
N ILE A 148 -6.73 -4.79 -5.43
CA ILE A 148 -7.77 -5.21 -6.39
C ILE A 148 -7.17 -6.07 -7.51
N THR A 149 -6.01 -5.71 -8.09
CA THR A 149 -5.32 -6.57 -9.07
C THR A 149 -4.81 -7.87 -8.44
N TYR A 150 -4.33 -7.85 -7.20
CA TYR A 150 -3.93 -9.06 -6.48
C TYR A 150 -5.11 -10.01 -6.27
N HIS A 151 -6.31 -9.49 -6.00
CA HIS A 151 -7.51 -10.34 -5.93
C HIS A 151 -7.90 -10.94 -7.28
N ALA A 152 -7.67 -10.25 -8.41
CA ALA A 152 -7.86 -10.84 -9.73
C ALA A 152 -6.83 -11.97 -10.00
N ALA A 153 -5.57 -11.76 -9.62
CA ALA A 153 -4.52 -12.77 -9.70
C ALA A 153 -4.84 -13.99 -8.83
N ALA A 154 -5.16 -13.81 -7.55
CA ALA A 154 -5.52 -14.90 -6.64
C ALA A 154 -6.78 -15.69 -7.08
N ILE A 155 -7.70 -15.06 -7.82
CA ILE A 155 -8.83 -15.76 -8.45
C ILE A 155 -8.35 -16.66 -9.61
N ALA A 156 -7.37 -16.23 -10.41
CA ALA A 156 -6.77 -17.07 -11.45
C ALA A 156 -6.04 -18.29 -10.84
N GLU A 157 -5.28 -18.10 -9.75
CA GLU A 157 -4.67 -19.21 -8.98
C GLU A 157 -5.75 -20.19 -8.53
N THR A 158 -6.79 -19.68 -7.86
CA THR A 158 -7.93 -20.50 -7.38
C THR A 158 -8.60 -21.28 -8.52
N LEU A 159 -8.71 -20.71 -9.73
CA LEU A 159 -9.32 -21.38 -10.90
C LEU A 159 -8.44 -22.53 -11.42
N HIS A 160 -7.12 -22.33 -11.52
CA HIS A 160 -6.18 -23.39 -11.87
C HIS A 160 -6.18 -24.51 -10.80
N GLU A 161 -6.14 -24.11 -9.53
CA GLU A 161 -6.04 -24.98 -8.35
C GLU A 161 -7.31 -25.79 -8.08
N ALA A 162 -8.48 -25.28 -8.46
CA ALA A 162 -9.77 -25.96 -8.30
C ALA A 162 -9.84 -27.32 -9.02
N THR A 163 -9.07 -27.51 -10.10
CA THR A 163 -8.97 -28.78 -10.82
C THR A 163 -8.51 -29.94 -9.91
N ALA A 164 -7.60 -29.68 -8.98
CA ALA A 164 -7.12 -30.67 -8.00
C ALA A 164 -8.17 -31.04 -6.94
N TYR A 165 -9.20 -30.19 -6.75
CA TYR A 165 -10.36 -30.46 -5.91
C TYR A 165 -11.54 -31.09 -6.70
N GLY A 166 -11.33 -31.45 -7.97
CA GLY A 166 -12.33 -32.12 -8.80
C GLY A 166 -13.33 -31.18 -9.49
N PHE A 167 -13.07 -29.87 -9.50
CA PHE A 167 -13.88 -28.93 -10.29
C PHE A 167 -13.43 -28.94 -11.75
N SER A 168 -14.36 -29.24 -12.68
CA SER A 168 -14.13 -29.03 -14.11
C SER A 168 -14.17 -27.53 -14.43
N VAL A 169 -13.00 -26.94 -14.64
CA VAL A 169 -12.84 -25.54 -15.07
C VAL A 169 -12.31 -25.53 -16.50
N GLU A 170 -13.06 -24.94 -17.43
CA GLU A 170 -12.65 -24.75 -18.83
C GLU A 170 -12.45 -23.27 -19.14
N GLU A 171 -11.22 -22.89 -19.48
CA GLU A 171 -10.89 -21.52 -19.91
C GLU A 171 -11.35 -21.27 -21.35
N SER A 172 -12.58 -20.75 -21.48
CA SER A 172 -13.18 -20.39 -22.77
C SER A 172 -12.67 -19.07 -23.35
N ALA A 173 -11.99 -18.23 -22.56
CA ALA A 173 -11.34 -16.99 -23.00
C ALA A 173 -10.24 -16.55 -22.01
N PRO A 174 -9.21 -15.81 -22.45
CA PRO A 174 -8.23 -15.18 -21.56
C PRO A 174 -8.85 -14.11 -20.65
N PHE A 175 -8.12 -13.72 -19.60
CA PHE A 175 -8.52 -12.66 -18.66
C PHE A 175 -8.80 -11.32 -19.36
N ASP A 176 -10.04 -10.80 -19.23
CA ASP A 176 -10.40 -9.49 -19.75
C ASP A 176 -9.90 -8.35 -18.84
N TRP A 177 -8.63 -8.01 -19.05
CA TRP A 177 -7.94 -6.87 -18.45
C TRP A 177 -8.66 -5.54 -18.70
N THR A 178 -9.35 -5.37 -19.84
CA THR A 178 -10.00 -4.09 -20.20
C THR A 178 -11.24 -3.85 -19.33
N THR A 179 -12.11 -4.86 -19.22
CA THR A 179 -13.26 -4.84 -18.31
C THR A 179 -12.80 -4.76 -16.85
N PHE A 180 -11.71 -5.44 -16.49
CA PHE A 180 -11.13 -5.36 -15.15
C PHE A 180 -10.62 -3.94 -14.82
N LYS A 181 -9.78 -3.33 -15.67
CA LYS A 181 -9.29 -1.95 -15.49
C LYS A 181 -10.45 -0.98 -15.32
N THR A 182 -11.45 -1.06 -16.20
CA THR A 182 -12.64 -0.20 -16.18
C THR A 182 -13.38 -0.29 -14.85
N LYS A 183 -13.62 -1.50 -14.32
CA LYS A 183 -14.29 -1.71 -13.02
C LYS A 183 -13.43 -1.23 -11.84
N ARG A 184 -12.12 -1.47 -11.89
CA ARG A 184 -11.16 -1.04 -10.87
C ARG A 184 -11.11 0.49 -10.78
N ASP A 185 -11.04 1.17 -11.92
CA ASP A 185 -10.84 2.62 -11.98
C ASP A 185 -12.11 3.39 -11.58
N ALA A 186 -13.29 2.91 -11.99
CA ALA A 186 -14.58 3.41 -11.49
C ALA A 186 -14.73 3.24 -9.95
N TYR A 187 -14.14 2.18 -9.38
CA TYR A 187 -14.08 2.01 -7.92
C TYR A 187 -13.15 3.03 -7.25
N ILE A 188 -12.00 3.37 -7.88
CA ILE A 188 -11.09 4.44 -7.40
C ILE A 188 -11.76 5.82 -7.48
N GLU A 189 -12.40 6.16 -8.60
CA GLU A 189 -13.12 7.42 -8.78
C GLU A 189 -14.20 7.61 -7.69
N ARG A 190 -14.97 6.55 -7.43
CA ARG A 190 -15.97 6.51 -6.35
C ARG A 190 -15.32 6.74 -4.98
N LEU A 191 -14.11 6.25 -4.73
CA LEU A 191 -13.36 6.56 -3.50
C LEU A 191 -12.91 8.03 -3.46
N ASN A 192 -12.45 8.62 -4.56
CA ASN A 192 -12.09 10.05 -4.61
C ASN A 192 -13.30 10.92 -4.23
N GLY A 193 -14.49 10.62 -4.78
CA GLY A 193 -15.74 11.30 -4.41
C GLY A 193 -16.21 11.04 -2.98
N ILE A 194 -15.85 9.89 -2.37
CA ILE A 194 -16.05 9.64 -0.93
C ILE A 194 -15.08 10.50 -0.09
N TYR A 195 -13.83 10.69 -0.53
CA TYR A 195 -12.89 11.58 0.17
C TYR A 195 -13.29 13.05 0.11
N ALA A 196 -13.83 13.54 -1.02
CA ALA A 196 -14.39 14.89 -1.12
C ALA A 196 -15.52 15.11 -0.10
N ARG A 197 -16.59 14.29 -0.15
CA ARG A 197 -17.71 14.37 0.80
C ARG A 197 -17.29 14.24 2.27
N ASN A 198 -16.22 13.49 2.53
CA ASN A 198 -15.66 13.35 3.88
C ASN A 198 -14.93 14.62 4.36
N LEU A 199 -14.37 15.44 3.47
CA LEU A 199 -13.81 16.75 3.82
C LEU A 199 -14.93 17.76 4.08
N ASP A 200 -15.98 17.76 3.24
CA ASP A 200 -17.16 18.60 3.41
C ASP A 200 -17.86 18.36 4.76
N ASN A 201 -18.14 17.08 5.07
CA ASN A 201 -18.75 16.65 6.34
C ASN A 201 -17.91 17.05 7.57
N ASP A 202 -16.58 16.91 7.45
CA ASP A 202 -15.63 17.25 8.51
C ASP A 202 -15.22 18.74 8.51
N LYS A 203 -15.84 19.56 7.64
CA LYS A 203 -15.64 21.01 7.50
C LYS A 203 -14.19 21.44 7.19
N VAL A 204 -13.45 20.58 6.49
CA VAL A 204 -12.11 20.89 5.99
C VAL A 204 -12.24 21.58 4.62
N GLU A 205 -11.74 22.81 4.50
CA GLU A 205 -11.76 23.53 3.23
C GLU A 205 -10.83 22.85 2.21
N TYR A 206 -11.32 22.57 1.00
CA TYR A 206 -10.55 21.88 -0.03
C TYR A 206 -10.23 22.83 -1.20
N LEU A 207 -8.95 22.94 -1.53
CA LEU A 207 -8.46 23.56 -2.77
C LEU A 207 -7.81 22.48 -3.64
N HIS A 208 -8.30 22.32 -4.87
CA HIS A 208 -7.57 21.60 -5.91
C HIS A 208 -6.57 22.56 -6.58
N GLY A 209 -5.31 22.18 -6.65
CA GLY A 209 -4.23 23.04 -7.14
C GLY A 209 -2.86 22.75 -6.52
N TRP A 210 -1.82 23.39 -7.05
CA TRP A 210 -0.43 23.21 -6.61
C TRP A 210 -0.06 24.19 -5.49
N GLY A 211 0.20 23.65 -4.29
CA GLY A 211 0.65 24.41 -3.12
C GLY A 211 2.16 24.56 -3.04
N ARG A 212 2.64 25.78 -2.80
CA ARG A 212 4.05 26.15 -2.63
C ARG A 212 4.21 27.07 -1.42
N LEU A 213 5.12 26.77 -0.51
CA LEU A 213 5.43 27.65 0.61
C LEU A 213 6.07 28.96 0.12
N LEU A 214 5.72 30.06 0.80
CA LEU A 214 6.36 31.37 0.66
C LEU A 214 7.10 31.78 1.95
N SER A 215 6.63 31.30 3.11
CA SER A 215 7.27 31.50 4.41
C SER A 215 6.76 30.48 5.44
N LYS A 216 7.27 30.54 6.67
CA LYS A 216 6.83 29.71 7.81
C LYS A 216 5.34 29.80 8.17
N ASN A 217 4.62 30.81 7.67
CA ASN A 217 3.20 31.04 7.97
C ASN A 217 2.36 31.40 6.71
N GLN A 218 2.90 31.25 5.49
CA GLN A 218 2.17 31.54 4.26
C GLN A 218 2.56 30.61 3.11
N ALA A 219 1.57 30.20 2.32
CA ALA A 219 1.74 29.49 1.06
C ALA A 219 0.97 30.18 -0.08
N GLU A 220 1.42 29.96 -1.31
CA GLU A 220 0.66 30.20 -2.53
C GLU A 220 0.03 28.88 -3.00
N VAL A 221 -1.20 28.92 -3.49
CA VAL A 221 -1.85 27.81 -4.19
C VAL A 221 -2.22 28.29 -5.59
N THR A 222 -1.66 27.64 -6.61
CA THR A 222 -2.07 27.85 -8.01
C THR A 222 -3.19 26.87 -8.34
N LEU A 223 -4.38 27.39 -8.64
CA LEU A 223 -5.57 26.59 -8.99
C LEU A 223 -5.53 26.14 -10.47
N ASP A 224 -6.47 25.28 -10.87
CA ASP A 224 -6.54 24.69 -12.21
C ASP A 224 -6.71 25.71 -13.35
N ASP A 225 -7.31 26.87 -13.06
CA ASP A 225 -7.47 27.99 -13.98
C ASP A 225 -6.22 28.90 -14.07
N GLY A 226 -5.16 28.55 -13.35
CA GLY A 226 -3.92 29.34 -13.22
C GLY A 226 -4.03 30.53 -12.26
N SER A 227 -5.17 30.74 -11.61
CA SER A 227 -5.32 31.78 -10.59
C SER A 227 -4.56 31.40 -9.30
N LYS A 228 -4.21 32.43 -8.51
CA LYS A 228 -3.37 32.29 -7.31
C LYS A 228 -4.13 32.70 -6.06
N VAL A 229 -4.14 31.79 -5.08
CA VAL A 229 -4.67 32.02 -3.73
C VAL A 229 -3.50 32.09 -2.77
N LEU A 230 -3.40 33.15 -1.98
CA LEU A 230 -2.47 33.23 -0.84
C LEU A 230 -3.17 32.69 0.40
N VAL A 231 -2.52 31.79 1.13
CA VAL A 231 -3.07 31.19 2.35
C VAL A 231 -2.16 31.51 3.53
N ASN A 232 -2.64 32.38 4.41
CA ASN A 232 -2.06 32.61 5.73
C ASN A 232 -2.44 31.46 6.66
N ALA A 233 -1.47 30.85 7.35
CA ALA A 233 -1.69 29.66 8.15
C ALA A 233 -0.93 29.72 9.48
N LYS A 234 -1.61 29.48 10.62
CA LYS A 234 -0.97 29.42 11.94
C LYS A 234 -0.07 28.18 12.08
N LYS A 235 -0.42 27.09 11.40
CA LYS A 235 0.27 25.79 11.36
C LYS A 235 0.24 25.25 9.93
N ILE A 236 1.33 24.66 9.45
CA ILE A 236 1.44 24.08 8.10
C ILE A 236 1.99 22.66 8.16
N LEU A 237 1.30 21.69 7.56
CA LEU A 237 1.76 20.32 7.39
C LEU A 237 2.14 20.04 5.93
N ILE A 238 3.35 19.52 5.73
CA ILE A 238 3.83 18.93 4.48
C ILE A 238 3.50 17.43 4.50
N ALA A 239 2.50 17.00 3.73
CA ALA A 239 2.05 15.62 3.59
C ALA A 239 2.00 15.17 2.11
N VAL A 240 2.78 15.84 1.25
CA VAL A 240 2.88 15.63 -0.22
C VAL A 240 3.38 14.25 -0.64
N GLY A 241 3.91 13.46 0.29
CA GLY A 241 4.35 12.09 0.05
C GLY A 241 5.59 11.99 -0.84
N GLY A 242 5.55 11.08 -1.80
CA GLY A 242 6.67 10.75 -2.68
C GLY A 242 6.22 10.19 -4.02
N ARG A 243 7.14 10.17 -4.98
CA ARG A 243 6.94 9.66 -6.35
C ARG A 243 7.96 8.56 -6.68
N PRO A 244 7.74 7.77 -7.74
CA PRO A 244 8.74 6.83 -8.23
C PRO A 244 10.06 7.52 -8.54
N ASN A 245 11.16 6.75 -8.42
CA ASN A 245 12.45 7.20 -8.93
C ASN A 245 12.38 7.42 -10.45
N PRO A 246 13.16 8.38 -10.99
CA PRO A 246 13.25 8.56 -12.43
C PRO A 246 13.89 7.31 -13.06
N PRO A 247 13.61 7.02 -14.35
CA PRO A 247 14.32 5.96 -15.06
C PRO A 247 15.85 6.18 -15.01
N PRO A 248 16.65 5.11 -15.05
CA PRO A 248 18.10 5.22 -14.98
C PRO A 248 18.67 5.96 -16.20
N LYS A 249 19.84 6.59 -16.05
CA LYS A 249 20.52 7.30 -17.16
C LYS A 249 21.20 6.32 -18.12
N ILE A 250 20.40 5.54 -18.84
CA ILE A 250 20.81 4.65 -19.93
C ILE A 250 20.01 5.02 -21.20
N PRO A 251 20.48 4.69 -22.43
CA PRO A 251 19.73 4.98 -23.63
C PRO A 251 18.40 4.21 -23.68
N GLY A 252 17.32 4.88 -24.08
CA GLY A 252 15.98 4.31 -24.19
C GLY A 252 15.24 4.10 -22.86
N ALA A 253 15.77 4.55 -21.73
CA ALA A 253 15.14 4.32 -20.43
C ALA A 253 13.73 4.96 -20.31
N GLU A 254 13.50 6.03 -21.06
CA GLU A 254 12.22 6.71 -21.27
C GLU A 254 11.16 5.88 -22.01
N LEU A 255 11.54 4.76 -22.64
CA LEU A 255 10.60 3.79 -23.23
C LEU A 255 9.88 2.95 -22.17
N GLY A 256 10.37 2.95 -20.92
CA GLY A 256 9.77 2.23 -19.79
C GLY A 256 8.92 3.10 -18.87
N ILE A 257 7.83 2.53 -18.37
CA ILE A 257 6.90 3.12 -17.42
C ILE A 257 7.37 2.89 -15.97
N ASN A 258 6.65 3.45 -14.99
CA ASN A 258 6.90 3.29 -13.56
C ASN A 258 5.69 2.62 -12.85
N SER A 259 5.65 2.66 -11.52
CA SER A 259 4.52 2.10 -10.76
C SER A 259 3.16 2.73 -11.01
N ASP A 260 3.16 3.99 -11.44
CA ASP A 260 1.94 4.74 -11.66
C ASP A 260 1.38 4.35 -13.04
N GLY A 261 2.26 4.25 -14.03
CA GLY A 261 1.95 3.74 -15.37
C GLY A 261 1.49 2.28 -15.41
N PHE A 262 1.91 1.42 -14.48
CA PHE A 262 1.38 0.04 -14.35
C PHE A 262 -0.15 0.03 -14.23
N PHE A 263 -0.73 0.99 -13.52
CA PHE A 263 -2.18 1.09 -13.39
C PHE A 263 -2.82 1.59 -14.68
N GLU A 264 -2.15 2.39 -15.49
CA GLU A 264 -2.70 2.93 -16.74
C GLU A 264 -2.57 2.01 -17.96
N ILE A 265 -1.99 0.81 -17.81
CA ILE A 265 -2.00 -0.25 -18.84
C ILE A 265 -3.44 -0.60 -19.22
N GLU A 266 -3.83 -0.30 -20.47
CA GLU A 266 -5.19 -0.54 -21.00
C GLU A 266 -5.46 -2.00 -21.38
N LYS A 267 -4.43 -2.72 -21.85
CA LYS A 267 -4.49 -4.10 -22.33
C LYS A 267 -3.34 -4.88 -21.72
N GLN A 268 -3.59 -6.12 -21.32
CA GLN A 268 -2.56 -6.96 -20.71
C GLN A 268 -1.38 -7.19 -21.69
N PRO A 269 -0.12 -6.94 -21.27
CA PRO A 269 1.05 -7.32 -22.05
C PRO A 269 1.17 -8.85 -22.12
N LYS A 270 1.59 -9.39 -23.27
CA LYS A 270 1.96 -10.81 -23.39
C LYS A 270 3.30 -11.08 -22.72
N LYS A 271 4.24 -10.14 -22.84
CA LYS A 271 5.55 -10.16 -22.15
C LYS A 271 5.85 -8.85 -21.43
N VAL A 272 6.23 -8.93 -20.16
CA VAL A 272 6.63 -7.77 -19.34
C VAL A 272 8.05 -7.95 -18.79
N ALA A 273 8.80 -6.85 -18.73
CA ALA A 273 10.09 -6.78 -18.07
C ALA A 273 10.04 -5.79 -16.91
N ILE A 274 10.39 -6.23 -15.70
CA ILE A 274 10.30 -5.45 -14.46
C ILE A 274 11.69 -5.33 -13.85
N ILE A 275 12.20 -4.11 -13.67
CA ILE A 275 13.48 -3.87 -13.01
C ILE A 275 13.23 -3.39 -11.58
N GLY A 276 13.62 -4.19 -10.60
CA GLY A 276 13.49 -3.85 -9.19
C GLY A 276 13.48 -5.08 -8.28
N ALA A 277 13.97 -4.91 -7.06
CA ALA A 277 14.04 -5.97 -6.03
C ALA A 277 13.26 -5.61 -4.73
N GLY A 278 12.50 -4.51 -4.77
CA GLY A 278 11.61 -4.08 -3.68
C GLY A 278 10.18 -4.60 -3.85
N TYR A 279 9.35 -4.45 -2.82
CA TYR A 279 8.00 -5.03 -2.77
C TYR A 279 7.14 -4.74 -4.01
N ILE A 280 7.14 -3.51 -4.52
CA ILE A 280 6.39 -3.12 -5.74
C ILE A 280 6.73 -4.02 -6.94
N ALA A 281 8.02 -4.31 -7.15
CA ALA A 281 8.47 -5.16 -8.27
C ALA A 281 7.98 -6.60 -8.13
N VAL A 282 8.00 -7.12 -6.90
CA VAL A 282 7.63 -8.49 -6.53
C VAL A 282 6.12 -8.69 -6.63
N GLU A 283 5.34 -7.74 -6.11
CA GLU A 283 3.87 -7.73 -6.22
C GLU A 283 3.44 -7.69 -7.69
N PHE A 284 4.03 -6.80 -8.50
CA PHE A 284 3.69 -6.71 -9.93
C PHE A 284 4.11 -7.96 -10.71
N ALA A 285 5.31 -8.50 -10.47
CA ALA A 285 5.77 -9.70 -11.15
C ALA A 285 4.90 -10.92 -10.82
N GLY A 286 4.48 -11.07 -9.56
CA GLY A 286 3.53 -12.12 -9.16
C GLY A 286 2.20 -11.97 -9.89
N MET A 287 1.56 -10.80 -9.79
CA MET A 287 0.26 -10.54 -10.42
C MET A 287 0.28 -10.73 -11.96
N PHE A 288 1.34 -10.32 -12.66
CA PHE A 288 1.43 -10.53 -14.11
C PHE A 288 1.61 -12.01 -14.47
N ASN A 289 2.55 -12.70 -13.82
CA ASN A 289 2.84 -14.10 -14.07
C ASN A 289 1.60 -14.97 -13.82
N THR A 290 0.94 -14.74 -12.70
CA THR A 290 -0.31 -15.40 -12.30
C THR A 290 -1.48 -15.11 -13.24
N LEU A 291 -1.57 -13.92 -13.83
CA LEU A 291 -2.57 -13.59 -14.86
C LEU A 291 -2.17 -14.07 -16.27
N GLY A 292 -1.08 -14.82 -16.43
CA GLY A 292 -0.66 -15.44 -17.70
C GLY A 292 0.27 -14.60 -18.59
N THR A 293 0.84 -13.51 -18.08
CA THR A 293 1.87 -12.72 -18.80
C THR A 293 3.26 -13.35 -18.61
N GLU A 294 4.02 -13.53 -19.70
CA GLU A 294 5.43 -13.93 -19.65
C GLU A 294 6.24 -12.86 -18.92
N THR A 295 6.65 -13.16 -17.68
CA THR A 295 7.16 -12.16 -16.74
C THR A 295 8.65 -12.31 -16.50
N HIS A 296 9.42 -11.29 -16.87
CA HIS A 296 10.84 -11.18 -16.60
C HIS A 296 11.10 -10.21 -15.44
N LEU A 297 11.81 -10.66 -14.41
CA LEU A 297 12.15 -9.86 -13.23
C LEU A 297 13.67 -9.69 -13.12
N PHE A 298 14.15 -8.44 -13.15
CA PHE A 298 15.57 -8.09 -13.15
C PHE A 298 16.00 -7.56 -11.78
N ILE A 299 16.89 -8.30 -11.12
CA ILE A 299 17.40 -7.97 -9.78
C ILE A 299 18.92 -7.94 -9.75
N ARG A 300 19.49 -6.97 -9.03
CA ARG A 300 20.95 -6.72 -8.95
C ARG A 300 21.74 -7.73 -8.11
N HIS A 301 21.08 -8.72 -7.52
CA HIS A 301 21.66 -9.67 -6.57
C HIS A 301 20.99 -11.04 -6.74
N ASP A 302 21.25 -11.98 -5.82
CA ASP A 302 20.66 -13.33 -5.88
C ASP A 302 19.21 -13.40 -5.37
N THR A 303 18.80 -12.46 -4.51
CA THR A 303 17.45 -12.41 -3.90
C THR A 303 16.79 -11.03 -4.03
N PHE A 304 15.46 -11.02 -3.95
CA PHE A 304 14.65 -9.82 -3.76
C PHE A 304 14.12 -9.70 -2.32
N LEU A 305 13.39 -8.61 -2.01
CA LEU A 305 12.97 -8.24 -0.64
C LEU A 305 14.13 -8.14 0.36
N ARG A 306 15.30 -7.61 -0.05
CA ARG A 306 16.56 -7.62 0.73
C ARG A 306 16.55 -6.95 2.12
N ASN A 307 15.46 -6.26 2.50
CA ASN A 307 15.28 -5.67 3.83
C ASN A 307 14.47 -6.58 4.79
N PHE A 308 13.98 -7.73 4.31
CA PHE A 308 13.26 -8.75 5.08
C PHE A 308 14.24 -9.84 5.56
N ASP A 309 13.79 -10.72 6.44
CA ASP A 309 14.63 -11.83 6.92
C ASP A 309 15.10 -12.75 5.77
N PRO A 310 16.35 -13.26 5.77
CA PRO A 310 16.86 -14.15 4.73
C PRO A 310 15.99 -15.37 4.42
N MET A 311 15.30 -15.94 5.43
CA MET A 311 14.35 -17.05 5.23
C MET A 311 13.25 -16.67 4.22
N ILE A 312 12.69 -15.47 4.38
CA ILE A 312 11.67 -14.93 3.48
C ILE A 312 12.29 -14.75 2.10
N GLN A 313 13.40 -14.00 2.02
CA GLN A 313 14.08 -13.67 0.75
C GLN A 313 14.36 -14.91 -0.09
N GLU A 314 14.97 -15.94 0.50
CA GLU A 314 15.30 -17.17 -0.19
C GLU A 314 14.08 -17.96 -0.63
N THR A 315 13.07 -18.09 0.24
CA THR A 315 11.87 -18.89 -0.06
C THR A 315 11.08 -18.25 -1.20
N VAL A 316 10.77 -16.94 -1.11
CA VAL A 316 9.97 -16.26 -2.15
C VAL A 316 10.72 -16.13 -3.47
N THR A 317 12.05 -16.02 -3.45
CA THR A 317 12.86 -15.98 -4.68
C THR A 317 12.79 -17.33 -5.42
N LYS A 318 13.00 -18.44 -4.70
CA LYS A 318 12.91 -19.81 -5.26
C LYS A 318 11.49 -20.14 -5.73
N GLU A 319 10.49 -19.65 -5.02
CA GLU A 319 9.08 -19.88 -5.35
C GLU A 319 8.64 -19.12 -6.62
N TYR A 320 9.11 -17.90 -6.83
CA TYR A 320 8.86 -17.19 -8.09
C TYR A 320 9.49 -17.91 -9.29
N GLU A 321 10.68 -18.52 -9.11
CA GLU A 321 11.30 -19.37 -10.13
C GLU A 321 10.49 -20.66 -10.39
N ARG A 322 9.91 -21.29 -9.35
CA ARG A 322 8.99 -22.44 -9.49
C ARG A 322 7.70 -22.05 -10.24
N LEU A 323 7.12 -20.90 -9.91
CA LEU A 323 5.91 -20.36 -10.55
C LEU A 323 6.15 -19.85 -11.99
N GLY A 324 7.39 -19.91 -12.49
CA GLY A 324 7.72 -19.70 -13.89
C GLY A 324 8.27 -18.31 -14.25
N VAL A 325 8.40 -17.40 -13.27
CA VAL A 325 8.95 -16.04 -13.47
C VAL A 325 10.40 -16.14 -13.95
N LYS A 326 10.71 -15.45 -15.06
CA LYS A 326 12.06 -15.42 -15.63
C LYS A 326 12.94 -14.47 -14.81
N LEU A 327 13.58 -15.01 -13.78
CA LEU A 327 14.35 -14.23 -12.81
C LEU A 327 15.79 -14.01 -13.27
N HIS A 328 16.10 -12.79 -13.71
CA HIS A 328 17.44 -12.36 -14.10
C HIS A 328 18.20 -11.88 -12.85
N LYS A 329 18.82 -12.82 -12.13
CA LYS A 329 19.71 -12.56 -10.98
C LYS A 329 20.96 -11.77 -11.40
N ARG A 330 21.52 -10.99 -10.46
CA ARG A 330 22.75 -10.19 -10.62
C ARG A 330 22.77 -9.27 -11.86
N SER A 331 21.59 -8.84 -12.32
CA SER A 331 21.43 -8.12 -13.58
C SER A 331 21.33 -6.60 -13.42
N ASN A 332 21.89 -5.88 -14.40
CA ASN A 332 21.80 -4.43 -14.52
C ASN A 332 21.46 -4.08 -15.97
N ALA A 333 20.29 -3.48 -16.20
CA ALA A 333 19.90 -2.97 -17.52
C ALA A 333 20.86 -1.86 -17.99
N THR A 334 21.34 -1.96 -19.22
CA THR A 334 22.36 -1.08 -19.83
C THR A 334 21.86 -0.31 -21.05
N ARG A 335 20.84 -0.81 -21.75
CA ARG A 335 20.22 -0.18 -22.91
C ARG A 335 18.80 -0.71 -23.09
N VAL A 336 17.89 0.13 -23.55
CA VAL A 336 16.55 -0.27 -24.01
C VAL A 336 16.40 0.23 -25.43
N GLU A 337 15.88 -0.61 -26.32
CA GLU A 337 15.64 -0.28 -27.72
C GLU A 337 14.17 -0.54 -28.06
N ARG A 338 13.62 0.22 -29.02
CA ARG A 338 12.32 -0.08 -29.62
C ARG A 338 12.54 -0.74 -30.96
N ASP A 339 12.00 -1.94 -31.10
CA ASP A 339 12.12 -2.76 -32.30
C ASP A 339 11.14 -2.31 -33.39
N ALA A 340 11.36 -2.78 -34.62
CA ALA A 340 10.68 -2.26 -35.82
C ALA A 340 9.16 -2.49 -35.86
N ASP A 341 8.65 -3.45 -35.09
CA ASP A 341 7.22 -3.74 -34.91
C ASP A 341 6.60 -2.98 -33.70
N GLY A 342 7.43 -2.25 -32.95
CA GLY A 342 7.05 -1.48 -31.77
C GLY A 342 7.33 -2.14 -30.43
N LYS A 343 7.83 -3.39 -30.37
CA LYS A 343 8.28 -4.05 -29.12
C LYS A 343 9.47 -3.34 -28.50
N LEU A 344 9.84 -3.77 -27.29
CA LEU A 344 11.06 -3.38 -26.62
C LEU A 344 12.04 -4.54 -26.54
N THR A 345 13.32 -4.22 -26.74
CA THR A 345 14.45 -5.09 -26.41
C THR A 345 15.23 -4.49 -25.25
N VAL A 346 15.34 -5.26 -24.17
CA VAL A 346 16.01 -4.86 -22.92
C VAL A 346 17.39 -5.52 -22.89
N THR A 347 18.44 -4.73 -23.03
CA THR A 347 19.84 -5.20 -22.89
C THR A 347 20.33 -4.98 -21.46
N TYR A 348 21.01 -5.97 -20.90
CA TYR A 348 21.52 -5.97 -19.54
C TYR A 348 22.89 -6.64 -19.44
N LYS A 349 23.59 -6.39 -18.33
CA LYS A 349 24.83 -7.09 -17.94
C LYS A 349 24.70 -7.79 -16.60
N ASP A 350 25.41 -8.90 -16.44
CA ASP A 350 25.63 -9.52 -15.13
C ASP A 350 26.86 -8.93 -14.41
N ASP A 351 27.09 -9.35 -13.16
CA ASP A 351 28.28 -8.97 -12.36
C ASP A 351 29.62 -9.36 -13.01
N ALA A 352 29.63 -10.30 -13.97
CA ALA A 352 30.81 -10.69 -14.75
C ALA A 352 30.98 -9.84 -16.03
N GLY A 353 30.11 -8.85 -16.25
CA GLY A 353 30.13 -7.95 -17.39
C GLY A 353 29.59 -8.56 -18.70
N ARG A 354 29.05 -9.79 -18.66
CA ARG A 354 28.51 -10.47 -19.84
C ARG A 354 27.22 -9.78 -20.26
N GLU A 355 27.14 -9.34 -21.51
CA GLU A 355 25.94 -8.71 -22.08
C GLU A 355 24.94 -9.76 -22.54
N SER A 356 23.64 -9.47 -22.35
CA SER A 356 22.53 -10.32 -22.77
C SER A 356 21.29 -9.45 -22.98
N SER A 357 20.28 -9.96 -23.68
CA SER A 357 19.04 -9.22 -23.94
C SER A 357 17.78 -10.07 -23.77
N VAL A 358 16.64 -9.39 -23.62
CA VAL A 358 15.29 -9.96 -23.74
C VAL A 358 14.52 -9.09 -24.73
N SER A 359 14.10 -9.67 -25.85
CA SER A 359 13.29 -9.04 -26.89
C SER A 359 11.81 -9.43 -26.79
N GLU A 360 10.98 -8.89 -27.68
CA GLU A 360 9.52 -9.09 -27.72
C GLU A 360 8.79 -8.59 -26.46
N VAL A 361 9.37 -7.62 -25.73
CA VAL A 361 8.76 -7.09 -24.50
C VAL A 361 7.69 -6.04 -24.87
N ASP A 362 6.44 -6.25 -24.46
CA ASP A 362 5.35 -5.29 -24.67
C ASP A 362 5.45 -4.08 -23.72
N THR A 363 6.00 -4.28 -22.52
CA THR A 363 6.03 -3.25 -21.47
C THR A 363 7.22 -3.42 -20.54
N LEU A 364 7.93 -2.31 -20.28
CA LEU A 364 9.07 -2.23 -19.38
C LEU A 364 8.70 -1.40 -18.14
N ILE A 365 8.92 -1.91 -16.93
CA ILE A 365 8.52 -1.26 -15.68
C ILE A 365 9.71 -1.01 -14.75
N TRP A 366 9.97 0.27 -14.46
CA TRP A 366 10.96 0.74 -13.50
C TRP A 366 10.39 0.74 -12.07
N ALA A 367 10.59 -0.36 -11.34
CA ALA A 367 10.22 -0.51 -9.93
C ALA A 367 11.44 -0.28 -8.99
N ILE A 368 12.31 0.65 -9.36
CA ILE A 368 13.63 0.93 -8.74
C ILE A 368 13.56 1.88 -7.52
N GLY A 369 12.50 1.75 -6.72
CA GLY A 369 12.28 2.55 -5.51
C GLY A 369 11.61 3.91 -5.75
N ARG A 370 11.49 4.67 -4.66
CA ARG A 370 10.78 5.96 -4.57
C ARG A 370 11.71 7.06 -4.04
N ARG A 371 11.23 8.29 -4.12
CA ARG A 371 11.85 9.52 -3.59
C ARG A 371 10.76 10.47 -3.07
N PRO A 372 11.07 11.34 -2.09
CA PRO A 372 10.12 12.29 -1.54
C PRO A 372 9.79 13.41 -2.54
N GLU A 373 8.57 13.95 -2.47
CA GLU A 373 8.11 14.98 -3.41
C GLU A 373 8.42 16.41 -2.88
N THR A 374 9.71 16.73 -2.78
CA THR A 374 10.20 17.98 -2.16
C THR A 374 10.56 19.09 -3.14
N ARG A 375 10.30 18.91 -4.44
CA ARG A 375 10.70 19.85 -5.51
C ARG A 375 9.62 20.88 -5.80
N GLY A 376 10.01 22.14 -6.03
CA GLY A 376 9.12 23.23 -6.43
C GLY A 376 8.17 23.78 -5.35
N ILE A 377 7.87 22.99 -4.30
CA ILE A 377 6.93 23.32 -3.23
C ILE A 377 7.43 24.32 -2.16
N GLY A 378 8.55 25.02 -2.38
CA GLY A 378 8.95 26.19 -1.58
C GLY A 378 9.72 25.90 -0.28
N LEU A 379 10.25 24.67 -0.10
CA LEU A 379 10.86 24.25 1.17
C LEU A 379 12.16 24.98 1.49
N GLU A 380 13.02 25.18 0.50
CA GLU A 380 14.32 25.86 0.67
C GLU A 380 14.10 27.34 1.01
N GLU A 381 13.18 27.98 0.30
CA GLU A 381 12.76 29.36 0.46
C GLU A 381 12.08 29.60 1.82
N ALA A 382 11.40 28.59 2.37
CA ALA A 382 10.84 28.61 3.73
C ALA A 382 11.85 28.22 4.84
N GLY A 383 13.08 27.80 4.50
CA GLY A 383 14.13 27.39 5.45
C GLY A 383 14.00 25.95 5.98
N VAL A 384 13.20 25.09 5.33
CA VAL A 384 12.95 23.71 5.74
C VAL A 384 14.11 22.80 5.31
N LYS A 385 14.83 22.25 6.29
CA LYS A 385 15.99 21.38 6.05
C LYS A 385 15.58 20.05 5.42
N LEU A 386 16.27 19.71 4.34
CA LEU A 386 16.26 18.39 3.73
C LEU A 386 17.51 17.60 4.15
N SER A 387 17.40 16.28 4.14
CA SER A 387 18.53 15.34 4.17
C SER A 387 19.19 15.22 2.80
N ASP A 388 20.39 14.64 2.73
CA ASP A 388 21.14 14.39 1.47
C ASP A 388 20.34 13.57 0.43
N LYS A 389 19.33 12.82 0.88
CA LYS A 389 18.41 12.03 0.04
C LYS A 389 17.14 12.79 -0.37
N GLY A 390 17.02 14.06 0.02
CA GLY A 390 15.91 14.95 -0.30
C GLY A 390 14.68 14.84 0.61
N TYR A 391 14.69 14.00 1.65
CA TYR A 391 13.58 13.88 2.61
C TYR A 391 13.59 15.05 3.61
N VAL A 392 12.42 15.53 4.00
CA VAL A 392 12.27 16.57 5.03
C VAL A 392 12.73 16.02 6.37
N VAL A 393 13.68 16.71 7.01
CA VAL A 393 14.18 16.35 8.33
C VAL A 393 13.15 16.76 9.38
N VAL A 394 12.74 15.81 10.22
CA VAL A 394 11.81 16.02 11.32
C VAL A 394 12.25 15.33 12.60
N ASP A 395 11.75 15.82 13.73
CA ASP A 395 11.86 15.13 15.03
C ASP A 395 10.79 14.05 15.23
N GLU A 396 10.82 13.38 16.39
CA GLU A 396 9.83 12.35 16.77
C GLU A 396 8.39 12.87 16.93
N PHE A 397 8.19 14.18 16.98
CA PHE A 397 6.88 14.82 17.04
C PHE A 397 6.39 15.30 15.67
N GLN A 398 7.13 15.02 14.59
CA GLN A 398 6.93 15.49 13.22
C GLN A 398 7.16 17.01 13.03
N ASN A 399 7.83 17.70 13.96
CA ASN A 399 8.26 19.09 13.78
C ASN A 399 9.39 19.14 12.73
N SER A 400 9.34 20.09 11.79
CA SER A 400 10.47 20.35 10.87
C SER A 400 11.54 21.24 11.53
N SER A 401 12.56 21.66 10.77
CA SER A 401 13.53 22.67 11.21
C SER A 401 12.99 24.10 11.33
N VAL A 402 11.70 24.33 11.04
CA VAL A 402 11.07 25.66 11.01
C VAL A 402 9.81 25.65 11.87
N ASP A 403 9.71 26.63 12.77
CA ASP A 403 8.53 26.81 13.62
C ASP A 403 7.22 26.84 12.82
N ASN A 404 6.21 26.15 13.33
CA ASN A 404 4.88 25.97 12.72
C ASN A 404 4.83 25.13 11.43
N ILE A 405 5.97 24.66 10.89
CA ILE A 405 6.00 23.69 9.78
C ILE A 405 6.27 22.27 10.32
N TYR A 406 5.44 21.33 9.87
CA TYR A 406 5.47 19.89 10.22
C TYR A 406 5.59 19.04 8.95
N ALA A 407 6.08 17.80 9.05
CA ALA A 407 6.08 16.86 7.92
C ALA A 407 5.94 15.39 8.34
N LEU A 408 5.23 14.57 7.55
CA LEU A 408 5.00 13.15 7.84
C LEU A 408 4.65 12.31 6.60
N GLY A 409 4.78 10.98 6.73
CA GLY A 409 4.64 10.03 5.62
C GLY A 409 5.89 9.99 4.73
N ASP A 410 5.75 9.50 3.50
CA ASP A 410 6.86 9.25 2.56
C ASP A 410 7.83 10.44 2.41
N VAL A 411 7.34 11.69 2.53
CA VAL A 411 8.17 12.91 2.42
C VAL A 411 9.28 13.01 3.48
N THR A 412 9.16 12.26 4.58
CA THR A 412 10.15 12.17 5.68
C THR A 412 10.99 10.89 5.64
N GLY A 413 10.62 9.89 4.84
CA GLY A 413 11.37 8.64 4.67
C GLY A 413 11.46 7.73 5.91
N GLN A 414 10.72 8.02 6.99
CA GLN A 414 10.77 7.26 8.25
C GLN A 414 10.27 5.82 8.06
N VAL A 415 9.00 5.65 7.65
CA VAL A 415 8.42 4.39 7.14
C VAL A 415 7.35 4.74 6.11
N GLU A 416 7.54 4.34 4.86
CA GLU A 416 6.66 4.65 3.71
C GLU A 416 5.40 3.78 3.66
N LEU A 417 4.57 3.82 4.71
CA LEU A 417 3.34 3.02 4.83
C LEU A 417 2.12 3.88 5.19
N THR A 418 0.98 3.55 4.56
CA THR A 418 -0.27 4.31 4.73
C THR A 418 -0.82 4.33 6.17
N PRO A 419 -0.87 3.21 6.92
CA PRO A 419 -1.29 3.24 8.32
C PRO A 419 -0.40 4.13 9.19
N VAL A 420 0.91 4.18 8.90
CA VAL A 420 1.90 5.02 9.60
C VAL A 420 1.60 6.49 9.34
N ALA A 421 1.44 6.89 8.08
CA ALA A 421 1.10 8.27 7.72
C ALA A 421 -0.23 8.72 8.35
N ILE A 422 -1.27 7.86 8.35
CA ILE A 422 -2.55 8.15 9.01
C ILE A 422 -2.38 8.30 10.53
N ALA A 423 -1.63 7.39 11.18
CA ALA A 423 -1.43 7.42 12.62
C ALA A 423 -0.60 8.64 13.06
N ALA A 424 0.47 8.97 12.35
CA ALA A 424 1.27 10.17 12.57
C ALA A 424 0.44 11.43 12.39
N GLY A 425 -0.33 11.54 11.29
CA GLY A 425 -1.21 12.68 11.02
C GLY A 425 -2.27 12.91 12.10
N ARG A 426 -2.92 11.85 12.59
CA ARG A 426 -3.88 11.91 13.70
C ARG A 426 -3.22 12.29 15.02
N LYS A 427 -2.05 11.72 15.34
CA LYS A 427 -1.32 12.05 16.58
C LYS A 427 -0.79 13.48 16.58
N LEU A 428 -0.33 13.98 15.42
CA LEU A 428 0.03 15.39 15.24
C LEU A 428 -1.16 16.32 15.45
N ALA A 429 -2.34 16.01 14.87
CA ALA A 429 -3.54 16.79 15.09
C ALA A 429 -3.98 16.81 16.56
N ASN A 430 -3.93 15.66 17.25
CA ASN A 430 -4.15 15.58 18.69
C ASN A 430 -3.17 16.46 19.49
N ARG A 431 -1.89 16.53 19.08
CA ARG A 431 -0.86 17.34 19.75
C ARG A 431 -1.02 18.84 19.53
N LEU A 432 -1.44 19.26 18.33
CA LEU A 432 -1.51 20.67 17.94
C LEU A 432 -2.84 21.34 18.31
N PHE A 433 -3.94 20.58 18.35
CA PHE A 433 -5.30 21.11 18.54
C PHE A 433 -6.10 20.41 19.65
N GLY A 434 -5.62 19.26 20.15
CA GLY A 434 -6.27 18.52 21.22
C GLY A 434 -5.96 19.06 22.63
N PRO A 435 -6.71 18.59 23.64
CA PRO A 435 -6.48 18.96 25.04
C PRO A 435 -5.14 18.43 25.58
N SER A 436 -4.70 19.02 26.71
CA SER A 436 -3.32 18.97 27.20
C SER A 436 -2.72 17.57 27.43
N GLN A 437 -3.54 16.52 27.66
CA GLN A 437 -3.07 15.14 27.74
C GLN A 437 -2.48 14.60 26.43
N PHE A 438 -2.68 15.28 25.30
CA PHE A 438 -2.07 14.95 24.02
C PHE A 438 -0.85 15.82 23.66
N SER A 439 -0.39 16.71 24.55
CA SER A 439 0.78 17.59 24.33
C SER A 439 2.06 16.84 23.94
N THR A 440 2.20 15.57 24.34
CA THR A 440 3.30 14.66 24.00
C THR A 440 2.92 13.56 22.99
N ALA A 441 1.81 13.72 22.26
CA ALA A 441 1.34 12.71 21.31
C ALA A 441 2.25 12.61 20.07
N LYS A 442 3.04 11.53 20.03
CA LYS A 442 3.90 11.10 18.91
C LYS A 442 3.55 9.68 18.45
N LEU A 443 3.98 9.30 17.24
CA LEU A 443 3.89 7.91 16.77
C LEU A 443 5.12 7.13 17.23
N ASP A 444 4.90 5.92 17.72
CA ASP A 444 5.98 4.97 17.96
C ASP A 444 6.21 4.15 16.67
N TYR A 445 7.38 4.35 16.05
CA TYR A 445 7.77 3.68 14.81
C TYR A 445 8.38 2.28 15.04
N ASN A 446 8.55 1.83 16.29
CA ASN A 446 9.06 0.49 16.59
C ASN A 446 8.00 -0.58 16.30
N CYS A 447 8.42 -1.70 15.71
CA CYS A 447 7.58 -2.88 15.45
C CYS A 447 6.28 -2.56 14.70
N ILE A 448 6.37 -1.80 13.61
CA ILE A 448 5.27 -1.66 12.65
C ILE A 448 5.16 -2.96 11.85
N PRO A 449 3.99 -3.65 11.81
CA PRO A 449 3.78 -4.78 10.92
C PRO A 449 3.65 -4.33 9.46
N SER A 450 4.10 -5.19 8.55
CA SER A 450 4.10 -4.96 7.11
C SER A 450 3.76 -6.25 6.35
N VAL A 451 3.05 -6.11 5.23
CA VAL A 451 2.67 -7.22 4.35
C VAL A 451 3.10 -6.87 2.92
N VAL A 452 3.68 -7.85 2.23
CA VAL A 452 3.92 -7.82 0.78
C VAL A 452 2.99 -8.83 0.14
N PHE A 453 2.17 -8.38 -0.80
CA PHE A 453 1.25 -9.22 -1.57
C PHE A 453 2.00 -9.88 -2.74
N ALA A 454 3.05 -10.61 -2.37
CA ALA A 454 3.76 -11.55 -3.23
C ALA A 454 2.92 -12.83 -3.41
N HIS A 455 3.40 -13.74 -4.25
CA HIS A 455 2.77 -15.03 -4.51
C HIS A 455 3.70 -16.17 -4.04
N PRO A 456 3.43 -16.83 -2.89
CA PRO A 456 2.43 -16.49 -1.87
C PRO A 456 2.83 -15.27 -1.03
N GLU A 457 1.87 -14.74 -0.28
CA GLU A 457 2.03 -13.50 0.50
C GLU A 457 3.01 -13.63 1.68
N VAL A 458 3.59 -12.49 2.07
CA VAL A 458 4.65 -12.35 3.08
C VAL A 458 4.23 -11.34 4.14
N GLY A 459 4.24 -11.75 5.41
CA GLY A 459 4.06 -10.87 6.58
C GLY A 459 5.37 -10.70 7.37
N SER A 460 5.63 -9.51 7.88
CA SER A 460 6.85 -9.20 8.64
C SER A 460 6.66 -8.09 9.66
N ILE A 461 7.12 -8.31 10.89
CA ILE A 461 7.17 -7.32 11.98
C ILE A 461 8.48 -7.49 12.78
N GLY A 462 9.07 -6.37 13.20
CA GLY A 462 10.27 -6.37 14.05
C GLY A 462 11.58 -6.56 13.28
N LEU A 463 12.57 -7.15 13.94
CA LEU A 463 13.94 -7.33 13.45
C LEU A 463 14.12 -8.71 12.81
N SER A 464 14.73 -8.76 11.63
CA SER A 464 15.28 -10.01 11.06
C SER A 464 16.38 -10.59 11.94
N GLU A 465 16.72 -11.88 11.75
CA GLU A 465 17.75 -12.55 12.56
C GLU A 465 19.10 -11.83 12.50
N PRO A 466 19.63 -11.39 11.33
CA PRO A 466 20.86 -10.61 11.30
C PRO A 466 20.79 -9.32 12.12
N GLN A 467 19.68 -8.59 12.06
CA GLN A 467 19.47 -7.33 12.80
C GLN A 467 19.31 -7.57 14.30
N ALA A 468 18.68 -8.67 14.71
CA ALA A 468 18.60 -9.06 16.11
C ALA A 468 19.98 -9.46 16.67
N VAL A 469 20.77 -10.22 15.90
CA VAL A 469 22.13 -10.62 16.25
C VAL A 469 23.08 -9.42 16.33
N GLU A 470 23.00 -8.49 15.37
CA GLU A 470 23.73 -7.21 15.37
C GLU A 470 23.40 -6.37 16.61
N LYS A 471 22.12 -6.30 17.00
CA LYS A 471 21.66 -5.45 18.10
C LYS A 471 21.87 -6.02 19.50
N TYR A 472 21.76 -7.33 19.69
CA TYR A 472 21.75 -7.95 21.04
C TYR A 472 22.95 -8.89 21.32
N GLY A 473 23.64 -9.34 20.26
CA GLY A 473 24.65 -10.39 20.32
C GLY A 473 24.06 -11.78 20.04
N LYS A 474 24.80 -12.62 19.30
CA LYS A 474 24.37 -13.97 18.90
C LYS A 474 24.08 -14.89 20.10
N ASP A 475 24.76 -14.65 21.22
CA ASP A 475 24.58 -15.31 22.51
C ASP A 475 23.19 -15.07 23.14
N LYS A 476 22.51 -13.98 22.77
CA LYS A 476 21.22 -13.58 23.36
C LYS A 476 20.04 -13.69 22.40
N VAL A 477 20.24 -14.22 21.20
CA VAL A 477 19.20 -14.37 20.19
C VAL A 477 18.93 -15.85 19.98
N LYS A 478 17.65 -16.24 20.10
CA LYS A 478 17.17 -17.57 19.78
C LYS A 478 16.12 -17.45 18.67
N VAL A 479 16.09 -18.46 17.80
CA VAL A 479 15.24 -18.48 16.61
C VAL A 479 14.45 -19.78 16.60
N TYR A 480 13.13 -19.65 16.55
CA TYR A 480 12.21 -20.74 16.30
C TYR A 480 11.74 -20.66 14.84
N LYS A 481 11.56 -21.80 14.18
CA LYS A 481 11.08 -21.85 12.79
C LYS A 481 10.33 -23.15 12.50
N THR A 482 9.36 -23.06 11.61
CA THR A 482 8.63 -24.20 11.04
C THR A 482 8.51 -24.02 9.53
N SER A 483 8.39 -25.15 8.82
CA SER A 483 8.29 -25.24 7.37
C SER A 483 7.33 -26.38 7.04
N PHE A 484 6.23 -26.05 6.38
CA PHE A 484 5.14 -26.98 6.12
C PHE A 484 4.41 -26.62 4.82
N THR A 485 3.49 -27.50 4.42
CA THR A 485 2.58 -27.28 3.31
C THR A 485 1.19 -27.02 3.88
N ALA A 486 0.60 -25.86 3.58
CA ALA A 486 -0.75 -25.53 4.05
C ALA A 486 -1.78 -26.58 3.57
N LEU A 487 -2.77 -26.89 4.43
CA LEU A 487 -3.78 -27.92 4.18
C LEU A 487 -4.57 -27.72 2.87
N TYR A 488 -4.66 -26.46 2.40
CA TYR A 488 -5.22 -26.10 1.09
C TYR A 488 -4.54 -26.82 -0.09
N TYR A 489 -3.23 -27.08 -0.03
CA TYR A 489 -2.51 -27.78 -1.08
C TYR A 489 -2.60 -29.31 -0.98
N SER A 490 -3.40 -29.86 -0.05
CA SER A 490 -3.45 -31.31 0.24
C SER A 490 -3.76 -32.17 -0.98
N MET A 491 -4.76 -31.79 -1.78
CA MET A 491 -5.24 -32.57 -2.95
C MET A 491 -4.40 -32.38 -4.23
N MET A 492 -3.45 -31.43 -4.24
CA MET A 492 -2.63 -31.14 -5.42
C MET A 492 -1.45 -32.11 -5.57
N ASN A 493 -0.82 -32.16 -6.75
CA ASN A 493 0.44 -32.91 -6.93
C ASN A 493 1.59 -32.22 -6.17
N PRO A 494 2.62 -32.95 -5.69
CA PRO A 494 3.72 -32.39 -4.89
C PRO A 494 4.40 -31.15 -5.51
N GLU A 495 4.54 -31.13 -6.83
CA GLU A 495 5.23 -30.09 -7.61
C GLU A 495 4.43 -28.78 -7.66
N GLN A 496 3.12 -28.84 -7.40
CA GLN A 496 2.21 -27.69 -7.43
C GLN A 496 2.12 -26.95 -6.09
N LYS A 497 2.41 -27.62 -4.97
CA LYS A 497 2.13 -27.12 -3.61
C LYS A 497 3.01 -25.93 -3.23
N GLY A 498 2.40 -24.84 -2.76
CA GLY A 498 3.11 -23.66 -2.28
C GLY A 498 3.77 -23.87 -0.90
N PRO A 499 4.96 -23.30 -0.64
CA PRO A 499 5.64 -23.41 0.66
C PRO A 499 4.99 -22.48 1.70
N THR A 500 4.94 -22.92 2.96
CA THR A 500 4.59 -22.09 4.12
C THR A 500 5.72 -22.15 5.14
N ASN A 501 6.36 -21.01 5.40
CA ASN A 501 7.56 -20.90 6.24
C ASN A 501 7.42 -19.77 7.25
N TYR A 502 7.50 -20.10 8.54
CA TYR A 502 7.37 -19.12 9.64
C TYR A 502 8.62 -19.11 10.52
N LYS A 503 8.97 -17.93 11.04
CA LYS A 503 10.15 -17.68 11.86
C LYS A 503 9.86 -16.67 12.96
N LEU A 504 10.07 -17.07 14.21
CA LEU A 504 9.94 -16.23 15.40
C LEU A 504 11.33 -16.02 16.00
N ILE A 505 11.69 -14.76 16.27
CA ILE A 505 13.00 -14.36 16.76
C ILE A 505 12.82 -13.72 18.14
N VAL A 506 13.51 -14.27 19.12
CA VAL A 506 13.40 -13.87 20.53
C VAL A 506 14.75 -13.47 21.10
N THR A 507 14.74 -12.67 22.17
CA THR A 507 15.97 -12.24 22.85
C THR A 507 15.90 -12.27 24.38
N GLY A 508 17.03 -12.53 25.01
CA GLY A 508 17.19 -12.59 26.47
C GLY A 508 16.60 -13.85 27.14
N PRO A 509 16.75 -13.97 28.47
CA PRO A 509 16.30 -15.16 29.23
C PRO A 509 14.78 -15.34 29.21
N GLU A 510 14.02 -14.25 29.19
CA GLU A 510 12.55 -14.26 29.09
C GLU A 510 12.04 -14.52 27.66
N GLU A 511 12.94 -14.77 26.69
CA GLU A 511 12.62 -15.00 25.28
C GLU A 511 11.60 -13.99 24.71
N LYS A 512 11.87 -12.69 24.91
CA LYS A 512 11.02 -11.61 24.40
C LYS A 512 11.03 -11.60 22.88
N VAL A 513 9.87 -11.60 22.25
CA VAL A 513 9.74 -11.53 20.78
C VAL A 513 10.23 -10.17 20.27
N VAL A 514 11.17 -10.22 19.33
CA VAL A 514 11.75 -9.03 18.66
C VAL A 514 11.62 -9.08 17.15
N GLY A 515 11.26 -10.23 16.58
CA GLY A 515 10.95 -10.39 15.16
C GLY A 515 9.97 -11.54 14.92
N LEU A 516 9.07 -11.37 13.95
CA LEU A 516 8.19 -12.41 13.43
C LEU A 516 8.08 -12.22 11.91
N HIS A 517 8.44 -13.25 11.16
CA HIS A 517 8.43 -13.26 9.70
C HIS A 517 7.73 -14.52 9.21
N ILE A 518 6.76 -14.33 8.32
CA ILE A 518 5.84 -15.38 7.88
C ILE A 518 5.61 -15.30 6.37
N MET A 519 5.54 -16.44 5.70
CA MET A 519 5.26 -16.56 4.27
C MET A 519 4.33 -17.75 4.03
N GLY A 520 3.38 -17.59 3.12
CA GLY A 520 2.37 -18.60 2.76
C GLY A 520 0.94 -18.05 2.88
N ALA A 521 -0.04 -18.75 2.32
CA ALA A 521 -1.43 -18.31 2.27
C ALA A 521 -2.00 -18.00 3.68
N GLY A 522 -2.60 -16.82 3.83
CA GLY A 522 -3.19 -16.32 5.09
C GLY A 522 -2.24 -15.44 5.92
N SER A 523 -0.95 -15.41 5.60
CA SER A 523 0.08 -14.65 6.35
C SER A 523 -0.23 -13.15 6.46
N GLY A 524 -0.93 -12.56 5.46
CA GLY A 524 -1.26 -11.15 5.43
C GLY A 524 -2.26 -10.74 6.51
N GLU A 525 -3.32 -11.52 6.68
CA GLU A 525 -4.36 -11.30 7.70
C GLU A 525 -3.86 -11.72 9.11
N MET A 526 -3.18 -12.87 9.19
CA MET A 526 -2.64 -13.43 10.44
C MET A 526 -1.74 -12.46 11.20
N LEU A 527 -0.86 -11.74 10.49
CA LEU A 527 0.14 -10.86 11.09
C LEU A 527 -0.46 -9.80 12.03
N GLN A 528 -1.68 -9.33 11.75
CA GLN A 528 -2.27 -8.20 12.47
C GLN A 528 -2.54 -8.54 13.95
N GLY A 529 -2.89 -9.79 14.27
CA GLY A 529 -3.10 -10.24 15.66
C GLY A 529 -1.79 -10.30 16.44
N PHE A 530 -0.79 -11.01 15.91
CA PHE A 530 0.54 -11.10 16.51
C PHE A 530 1.24 -9.73 16.61
N GLY A 531 0.93 -8.80 15.70
CA GLY A 531 1.35 -7.42 15.79
C GLY A 531 0.91 -6.73 17.08
N VAL A 532 -0.31 -6.99 17.57
CA VAL A 532 -0.77 -6.47 18.86
C VAL A 532 0.02 -7.07 20.02
N ALA A 533 0.20 -8.39 20.04
CA ALA A 533 0.98 -9.08 21.08
C ALA A 533 2.44 -8.59 21.16
N ILE A 534 3.10 -8.41 20.02
CA ILE A 534 4.47 -7.89 19.95
C ILE A 534 4.53 -6.41 20.39
N LYS A 535 3.50 -5.59 20.09
CA LYS A 535 3.38 -4.22 20.62
C LYS A 535 3.11 -4.18 22.13
N MET A 536 2.45 -5.19 22.70
CA MET A 536 2.32 -5.38 24.16
C MET A 536 3.63 -5.88 24.80
N GLY A 537 4.56 -6.42 24.00
CA GLY A 537 5.89 -6.84 24.42
C GLY A 537 6.04 -8.35 24.69
N ALA A 538 5.16 -9.17 24.12
CA ALA A 538 5.06 -10.62 24.32
C ALA A 538 6.39 -11.40 24.21
N THR A 539 6.42 -12.52 24.92
CA THR A 539 7.48 -13.53 25.00
C THR A 539 7.12 -14.80 24.22
N LYS A 540 8.05 -15.74 24.10
CA LYS A 540 7.75 -17.11 23.64
C LYS A 540 6.71 -17.79 24.53
N ALA A 541 6.76 -17.58 25.85
CA ALA A 541 5.83 -18.17 26.80
C ALA A 541 4.38 -17.65 26.60
N ASP A 542 4.21 -16.38 26.23
CA ASP A 542 2.88 -15.84 25.88
C ASP A 542 2.29 -16.53 24.64
N PHE A 543 3.12 -16.80 23.62
CA PHE A 543 2.71 -17.55 22.43
C PHE A 543 2.32 -19.00 22.80
N ASP A 544 3.15 -19.69 23.58
CA ASP A 544 2.92 -21.08 23.99
C ASP A 544 1.75 -21.26 24.97
N SER A 545 1.36 -20.19 25.67
CA SER A 545 0.17 -20.18 26.55
C SER A 545 -1.16 -20.14 25.77
N CYS A 546 -1.11 -19.79 24.47
CA CYS A 546 -2.29 -19.63 23.63
C CYS A 546 -2.69 -20.98 23.00
N VAL A 547 -3.91 -21.44 23.28
CA VAL A 547 -4.42 -22.70 22.72
C VAL A 547 -4.61 -22.56 21.20
N ALA A 548 -4.01 -23.49 20.46
CA ALA A 548 -4.09 -23.60 19.00
C ALA A 548 -5.53 -23.64 18.44
N ILE A 549 -5.74 -23.02 17.28
CA ILE A 549 -6.98 -23.10 16.50
C ILE A 549 -6.74 -24.05 15.33
N HIS A 550 -7.29 -25.26 15.42
CA HIS A 550 -7.05 -26.34 14.45
C HIS A 550 -8.27 -26.60 13.53
N PRO A 551 -8.08 -26.87 12.22
CA PRO A 551 -6.85 -26.77 11.45
C PRO A 551 -6.66 -25.35 10.87
N THR A 552 -5.57 -24.66 11.19
CA THR A 552 -5.20 -23.38 10.55
C THR A 552 -3.69 -23.23 10.42
N SER A 553 -3.20 -22.60 9.36
CA SER A 553 -1.76 -22.28 9.26
C SER A 553 -1.27 -21.50 10.49
N ALA A 554 -2.11 -20.61 11.05
CA ALA A 554 -1.77 -19.81 12.23
C ALA A 554 -1.47 -20.61 13.51
N GLU A 555 -1.92 -21.86 13.62
CA GLU A 555 -1.68 -22.70 14.80
C GLU A 555 -0.19 -23.01 15.01
N GLU A 556 0.56 -23.14 13.90
CA GLU A 556 2.00 -23.38 13.87
C GLU A 556 2.82 -22.29 14.58
N LEU A 557 2.29 -21.09 14.74
CA LEU A 557 2.97 -19.99 15.45
C LEU A 557 2.93 -20.13 16.98
N VAL A 558 1.92 -20.83 17.52
CA VAL A 558 1.74 -21.06 18.97
C VAL A 558 2.17 -22.48 19.39
N THR A 559 2.77 -23.25 18.48
CA THR A 559 3.26 -24.62 18.71
C THR A 559 4.74 -24.82 18.40
N LEU A 560 5.45 -23.75 17.99
CA LEU A 560 6.91 -23.73 17.71
C LEU A 560 7.75 -24.30 18.87
N LYS A 561 8.83 -25.02 18.56
CA LYS A 561 9.76 -25.64 19.54
C LYS A 561 11.22 -25.50 19.13
#